data_AF-A0ABD2TIF9-F1
#
_entry.id   AF-A0ABD2TIF9-F1
#
_cell.length_a   1.000
_cell.length_b   1.000
_cell.length_c   1.000
_cell.angle_alpha   90.00
_cell.angle_beta   90.00
_cell.angle_gamma   90.00
#
_symmetry.space_group_name_H-M   'P 1'
#
loop_
_entity.id
_entity.type
_entity.pdbx_description
1 polymer ?
#
loop_
_entity_poly.entity_id
_entity_poly.type
_entity_poly.pdbx_seq_one_letter_code
_entity_poly.pdbx_strand_id
1 'polypeptide(L)'
;MSKDGPFDGILGFSMAAILCAAMPGMQREGVALKKVPKIKFVILISGAKFGGPSFGVPKLAVNAFSSPINCPSLHFLGEKDYQKKDGEVLLECFVDPQVIHHPKGHVIPELDDSTAEIILGFIEKTVQNFVAGAHQYNWKPRAKF
;
A
#
# COMPACT_ATOMS: atom_id res chain seq x y z
N MET A 1 -3.48 -11.95 10.23
CA MET A 1 -2.36 -11.22 10.88
C MET A 1 -1.88 -11.85 12.18
N SER A 2 -2.73 -12.40 13.07
CA SER A 2 -2.23 -13.03 14.32
C SER A 2 -1.91 -14.52 14.21
N LYS A 3 -2.60 -15.26 13.33
CA LYS A 3 -2.38 -16.70 13.14
C LYS A 3 -1.09 -17.00 12.38
N ASP A 4 -0.90 -16.30 11.26
CA ASP A 4 0.20 -16.55 10.31
C ASP A 4 1.19 -15.38 10.23
N GLY A 5 1.12 -14.44 11.18
CA GLY A 5 2.03 -13.30 11.25
C GLY A 5 3.17 -13.51 12.26
N PRO A 6 3.92 -12.43 12.57
CA PRO A 6 3.67 -11.05 12.17
C PRO A 6 3.95 -10.79 10.68
N PHE A 7 3.18 -9.88 10.08
CA PHE A 7 3.44 -9.36 8.74
C PHE A 7 4.02 -7.96 8.86
N ASP A 8 5.11 -7.67 8.15
CA ASP A 8 5.73 -6.35 8.15
C ASP A 8 4.90 -5.31 7.39
N GLY A 9 4.26 -5.71 6.29
CA GLY A 9 3.46 -4.82 5.47
C GLY A 9 2.19 -5.49 4.94
N ILE A 10 1.32 -4.69 4.36
CA ILE A 10 0.07 -5.14 3.74
C ILE A 10 -0.05 -4.57 2.33
N LEU A 11 -0.62 -5.37 1.44
CA LEU A 11 -0.94 -4.97 0.07
C LEU A 11 -2.44 -5.12 -0.16
N GLY A 12 -3.05 -4.12 -0.81
CA GLY A 12 -4.44 -4.16 -1.20
C GLY A 12 -4.65 -3.67 -2.62
N PHE A 13 -5.66 -4.23 -3.30
CA PHE A 13 -6.17 -3.76 -4.60
C PHE A 13 -7.63 -3.29 -4.46
N SER A 14 -7.98 -2.17 -5.08
CA SER A 14 -9.35 -1.63 -5.11
C SER A 14 -9.91 -1.46 -3.68
N MET A 15 -11.06 -2.05 -3.37
CA MET A 15 -11.65 -2.02 -2.03
C MET A 15 -10.73 -2.54 -0.93
N ALA A 16 -9.86 -3.52 -1.21
CA ALA A 16 -8.86 -3.96 -0.24
C ALA A 16 -7.79 -2.89 0.00
N ALA A 17 -7.42 -2.10 -1.02
CA ALA A 17 -6.52 -0.96 -0.87
C ALA A 17 -7.14 0.12 0.02
N ILE A 18 -8.46 0.39 -0.10
CA ILE A 18 -9.18 1.34 0.78
C ILE A 18 -9.06 0.91 2.25
N LEU A 19 -9.30 -0.38 2.52
CA LEU A 19 -9.17 -0.92 3.87
C LEU A 19 -7.72 -0.84 4.35
N CYS A 20 -6.76 -1.33 3.56
CA CYS A 20 -5.33 -1.31 3.89
C CYS A 20 -4.83 0.11 4.17
N ALA A 21 -5.28 1.11 3.42
CA ALA A 21 -4.89 2.50 3.63
C ALA A 21 -5.36 3.06 4.98
N ALA A 22 -6.54 2.64 5.45
CA ALA A 22 -7.05 3.05 6.76
C ALA A 22 -6.41 2.30 7.93
N MET A 23 -5.91 1.07 7.72
CA MET A 23 -5.40 0.21 8.79
C MET A 23 -4.29 0.85 9.66
N PRO A 24 -3.27 1.54 9.13
CA PRO A 24 -2.26 2.22 9.97
C PRO A 24 -2.89 3.25 10.91
N GLY A 25 -3.82 4.06 10.41
CA GLY A 25 -4.58 5.01 11.21
C GLY A 25 -5.44 4.33 12.25
N MET A 26 -6.20 3.30 11.86
CA MET A 26 -7.02 2.51 12.78
C MET A 26 -6.20 1.80 13.87
N GLN A 27 -4.96 1.39 13.55
CA GLN A 27 -4.04 0.81 14.53
C GLN A 27 -3.50 1.88 15.49
N ARG A 28 -3.18 3.08 14.99
CA ARG A 28 -2.84 4.25 15.83
C ARG A 28 -3.95 4.60 16.81
N GLU A 29 -5.20 4.59 16.36
CA GLU A 29 -6.38 4.85 17.20
C GLU A 29 -6.74 3.67 18.13
N GLY A 30 -6.04 2.54 18.04
CA GLY A 30 -6.30 1.36 18.88
C GLY A 30 -7.64 0.66 18.58
N VAL A 31 -8.23 0.88 17.40
CA VAL A 31 -9.52 0.29 17.02
C VAL A 31 -9.38 -0.96 16.14
N ALA A 32 -8.22 -1.17 15.50
CA ALA A 32 -7.89 -2.37 14.75
C ALA A 32 -6.48 -2.89 15.06
N LEU A 33 -6.25 -4.18 14.79
CA LEU A 33 -4.92 -4.81 14.86
C LEU A 33 -4.17 -4.62 16.21
N LYS A 34 -4.92 -4.56 17.31
CA LYS A 34 -4.41 -4.30 18.67
C LYS A 34 -3.41 -5.32 19.20
N LYS A 35 -3.41 -6.54 18.68
CA LYS A 35 -2.63 -7.68 19.20
C LYS A 35 -1.49 -8.08 18.26
N VAL A 36 -1.12 -7.23 17.30
CA VAL A 36 -0.01 -7.47 16.37
C VAL A 36 0.89 -6.24 16.33
N PRO A 37 2.17 -6.38 15.91
CA PRO A 37 3.06 -5.24 15.73
C PRO A 37 2.49 -4.20 14.76
N LYS A 38 3.05 -2.98 14.80
CA LYS A 38 2.70 -1.91 13.87
C LYS A 38 2.98 -2.33 12.43
N ILE A 39 2.04 -2.01 11.53
CA ILE A 39 2.28 -2.11 10.09
C ILE A 39 3.46 -1.19 9.74
N LYS A 40 4.48 -1.75 9.09
CA LYS A 40 5.68 -1.01 8.68
C LYS A 40 5.55 -0.36 7.31
N PHE A 41 4.75 -0.93 6.41
CA PHE A 41 4.45 -0.32 5.11
C PHE A 41 3.11 -0.78 4.54
N VAL A 42 2.58 0.00 3.60
CA VAL A 42 1.42 -0.37 2.78
C VAL A 42 1.75 -0.26 1.28
N ILE A 43 1.23 -1.19 0.49
CA ILE A 43 1.23 -1.11 -0.99
C ILE A 43 -0.23 -1.06 -1.45
N LEU A 44 -0.60 -0.02 -2.16
CA LEU A 44 -2.00 0.33 -2.44
C LEU A 44 -2.20 0.45 -3.96
N ILE A 45 -2.95 -0.47 -4.53
CA ILE A 45 -3.25 -0.48 -5.97
C ILE A 45 -4.69 -0.03 -6.19
N SER A 46 -4.89 1.04 -6.95
CA SER A 46 -6.24 1.62 -7.17
C SER A 46 -6.99 1.92 -5.86
N GLY A 47 -6.30 2.52 -4.90
CA GLY A 47 -6.84 2.85 -3.58
C GLY A 47 -7.71 4.11 -3.55
N ALA A 48 -8.45 4.27 -2.47
CA ALA A 48 -9.18 5.49 -2.11
C ALA A 48 -9.24 5.65 -0.59
N LYS A 49 -9.67 6.82 -0.14
CA LYS A 49 -9.82 7.17 1.28
C LYS A 49 -11.27 6.94 1.73
N PHE A 50 -11.48 6.31 2.90
CA PHE A 50 -12.76 6.41 3.59
C PHE A 50 -13.07 7.86 3.96
N GLY A 51 -14.28 8.32 3.64
CA GLY A 51 -14.65 9.74 3.73
C GLY A 51 -14.07 10.61 2.59
N GLY A 52 -13.55 9.97 1.54
CA GLY A 52 -13.16 10.64 0.29
C GLY A 52 -14.36 10.92 -0.63
N PRO A 53 -14.13 11.43 -1.85
CA PRO A 53 -15.17 11.80 -2.80
C PRO A 53 -16.19 10.71 -3.09
N SER A 54 -15.72 9.46 -3.25
CA SER A 54 -16.55 8.34 -3.68
C SER A 54 -16.96 7.38 -2.56
N PHE A 55 -16.42 7.52 -1.34
CA PHE A 55 -16.60 6.53 -0.28
C PHE A 55 -16.99 7.17 1.06
N GLY A 56 -18.04 6.63 1.67
CA GLY A 56 -18.44 6.99 3.04
C GLY A 56 -17.39 6.59 4.08
N VAL A 57 -17.61 7.01 5.32
CA VAL A 57 -16.71 6.72 6.45
C VAL A 57 -17.34 5.71 7.41
N PRO A 58 -16.78 4.49 7.53
CA PRO A 58 -17.20 3.56 8.56
C PRO A 58 -16.92 4.13 9.96
N LYS A 59 -17.80 3.87 10.93
CA LYS A 59 -17.64 4.34 12.32
C LYS A 59 -16.27 3.98 12.91
N LEU A 60 -15.75 2.80 12.57
CA LEU A 60 -14.45 2.32 13.05
C LEU A 60 -13.26 3.06 12.41
N ALA A 61 -13.44 3.68 11.24
CA ALA A 61 -12.38 4.36 10.49
C ALA A 61 -12.51 5.90 10.54
N VAL A 62 -13.41 6.45 11.37
CA VAL A 62 -13.70 7.90 11.43
C VAL A 62 -12.45 8.76 11.68
N ASN A 63 -11.51 8.24 12.49
CA ASN A 63 -10.26 8.91 12.81
C ASN A 63 -9.04 8.30 12.08
N ALA A 64 -9.24 7.39 11.12
CA ALA A 64 -8.13 6.73 10.43
C ALA A 64 -7.23 7.74 9.70
N PHE A 65 -7.81 8.84 9.21
CA PHE A 65 -7.11 9.89 8.48
C PHE A 65 -7.23 11.27 9.16
N SER A 66 -7.43 11.31 10.48
CA SER A 66 -7.51 12.56 11.27
C SER A 66 -6.18 13.33 11.36
N SER A 67 -5.07 12.64 11.11
CA SER A 67 -3.74 13.20 10.92
C SER A 67 -3.01 12.42 9.82
N PRO A 68 -1.97 13.02 9.19
CA PRO A 68 -1.16 12.31 8.20
C PRO A 68 -0.67 10.95 8.70
N ILE A 69 -0.64 9.98 7.80
CA ILE A 69 -0.17 8.62 8.07
C ILE A 69 1.34 8.57 7.83
N ASN A 70 2.10 8.35 8.90
CA ASN A 70 3.55 8.20 8.85
C ASN A 70 4.02 6.81 8.37
N CYS A 71 3.12 5.86 8.16
CA CYS A 71 3.45 4.55 7.62
C CYS A 71 3.89 4.70 6.15
N PRO A 72 5.11 4.30 5.77
CA PRO A 72 5.57 4.30 4.38
C PRO A 72 4.55 3.67 3.43
N SER A 73 4.31 4.31 2.30
CA SER A 73 3.31 3.87 1.34
C SER A 73 3.82 3.92 -0.10
N LEU A 74 3.48 2.88 -0.86
CA LEU A 74 3.67 2.80 -2.30
C LEU A 74 2.30 2.67 -2.98
N HIS A 75 1.98 3.58 -3.89
CA HIS A 75 0.68 3.66 -4.54
C HIS A 75 0.82 3.37 -6.03
N PHE A 76 -0.12 2.61 -6.59
CA PHE A 76 -0.27 2.42 -8.03
C PHE A 76 -1.53 3.14 -8.50
N LEU A 77 -1.33 4.10 -9.40
CA LEU A 77 -2.41 4.86 -10.02
C LEU A 77 -2.48 4.57 -11.53
N GLY A 78 -3.62 4.07 -11.97
CA GLY A 78 -3.90 3.86 -13.39
C GLY A 78 -4.32 5.16 -14.06
N GLU A 79 -3.66 5.54 -15.16
CA GLU A 79 -3.99 6.74 -15.93
C GLU A 79 -5.41 6.72 -16.51
N LYS A 80 -5.96 5.53 -16.72
CA LYS A 80 -7.33 5.32 -17.21
C LYS A 80 -8.25 4.77 -16.12
N ASP A 81 -7.80 4.76 -14.87
CA ASP A 81 -8.62 4.29 -13.74
C ASP A 81 -9.71 5.32 -13.45
N TYR A 82 -10.97 4.87 -13.44
CA TYR A 82 -12.10 5.74 -13.10
C TYR A 82 -11.99 6.28 -11.66
N GLN A 83 -11.24 5.59 -10.79
CA GLN A 83 -11.01 5.94 -9.40
C GLN A 83 -9.69 6.71 -9.18
N LYS A 84 -8.97 7.10 -10.24
CA LYS A 84 -7.68 7.80 -10.12
C LYS A 84 -7.74 9.03 -9.20
N LYS A 85 -8.79 9.85 -9.31
CA LYS A 85 -8.98 11.04 -8.48
C LYS A 85 -9.10 10.74 -6.98
N ASP A 86 -9.81 9.68 -6.62
CA ASP A 86 -9.86 9.23 -5.21
C ASP A 86 -8.50 8.74 -4.73
N GLY A 87 -7.72 8.11 -5.61
CA GLY A 87 -6.34 7.73 -5.35
C GLY A 87 -5.43 8.94 -5.13
N GLU A 88 -5.56 9.99 -5.93
CA GLU A 88 -4.83 11.26 -5.76
C GLU A 88 -5.16 11.92 -4.41
N VAL A 89 -6.44 11.96 -4.02
CA VAL A 89 -6.86 12.44 -2.68
C VAL A 89 -6.29 11.56 -1.56
N LEU A 90 -6.14 10.25 -1.80
CA LEU A 90 -5.55 9.36 -0.83
C LEU A 90 -4.07 9.67 -0.59
N LEU A 91 -3.31 10.11 -1.60
CA LEU A 91 -1.89 10.47 -1.47
C LEU A 91 -1.69 11.55 -0.39
N GLU A 92 -2.57 12.55 -0.34
CA GLU A 92 -2.52 13.64 0.65
C GLU A 92 -2.65 13.16 2.10
N CYS A 93 -3.14 11.94 2.31
CA CYS A 93 -3.26 11.36 3.65
C CYS A 93 -1.96 10.75 4.17
N PHE A 94 -0.94 10.55 3.34
CA PHE A 94 0.31 9.90 3.70
C PHE A 94 1.46 10.92 3.70
N VAL A 95 2.43 10.69 4.58
CA VAL A 95 3.71 11.41 4.56
C VAL A 95 4.59 10.80 3.47
N ASP A 96 5.10 11.63 2.56
CA ASP A 96 6.02 11.27 1.47
C ASP A 96 5.64 9.98 0.70
N PRO A 97 4.42 9.87 0.16
CA PRO A 97 3.99 8.67 -0.56
C PRO A 97 4.82 8.47 -1.85
N GLN A 98 5.25 7.24 -2.10
CA GLN A 98 5.81 6.87 -3.40
C GLN A 98 4.68 6.47 -4.35
N VAL A 99 4.78 6.86 -5.62
CA VAL A 99 3.72 6.64 -6.60
C VAL A 99 4.29 6.04 -7.89
N ILE A 100 3.63 5.00 -8.38
CA ILE A 100 3.86 4.39 -9.69
C ILE A 100 2.61 4.64 -10.53
N HIS A 101 2.81 5.29 -11.68
CA HIS A 101 1.77 5.49 -12.67
C HIS A 101 1.82 4.38 -13.72
N HIS A 102 0.65 3.88 -14.14
CA HIS A 102 0.57 2.88 -15.22
C HIS A 102 -0.53 3.23 -16.23
N PRO A 103 -0.42 2.83 -17.51
CA PRO A 103 -1.33 3.28 -18.57
C PRO A 103 -2.70 2.59 -18.58
N LYS A 104 -2.92 1.62 -17.68
CA LYS A 104 -4.13 0.79 -17.62
C LYS A 104 -5.22 1.47 -16.77
N GLY A 105 -6.42 0.87 -16.78
CA GLY A 105 -7.55 1.27 -15.94
C GLY A 105 -7.49 0.65 -14.54
N HIS A 106 -8.66 0.32 -14.00
CA HIS A 106 -8.82 -0.27 -12.67
C HIS A 106 -8.42 -1.74 -12.61
N VAL A 107 -7.12 -2.01 -12.61
CA VAL A 107 -6.52 -3.35 -12.66
C VAL A 107 -5.25 -3.42 -11.83
N ILE A 108 -4.84 -4.63 -11.46
CA ILE A 108 -3.47 -4.87 -10.99
C ILE A 108 -2.55 -4.81 -12.23
N PRO A 109 -1.59 -3.86 -12.29
CA PRO A 109 -0.69 -3.77 -13.43
C PRO A 109 0.28 -4.96 -13.47
N GLU A 110 0.74 -5.30 -14.67
CA GLU A 110 1.88 -6.19 -14.81
C GLU A 110 3.14 -5.44 -14.37
N LEU A 111 4.06 -6.16 -13.72
CA LEU A 111 5.34 -5.60 -13.28
C LEU A 111 6.37 -5.84 -14.38
N ASP A 112 6.88 -4.76 -14.96
CA ASP A 112 8.15 -4.81 -15.71
C ASP A 112 9.34 -4.78 -14.75
N ASP A 113 10.54 -5.02 -15.29
CA ASP A 113 11.76 -5.12 -14.49
C ASP A 113 12.02 -3.81 -13.70
N SER A 114 11.73 -2.65 -14.30
CA SER A 114 11.83 -1.33 -13.64
C SER A 114 10.88 -1.21 -12.45
N THR A 115 9.62 -1.56 -12.63
CA THR A 115 8.59 -1.48 -11.60
C THR A 115 8.90 -2.47 -10.47
N ALA A 116 9.37 -3.66 -10.81
CA ALA A 116 9.80 -4.65 -9.82
C ALA A 116 10.99 -4.14 -8.99
N GLU A 117 11.98 -3.50 -9.60
CA GLU A 117 13.10 -2.87 -8.88
C GLU A 117 12.64 -1.76 -7.93
N ILE A 118 11.66 -0.93 -8.33
CA ILE A 118 11.10 0.12 -7.45
C ILE A 118 10.40 -0.50 -6.24
N ILE A 119 9.55 -1.51 -6.44
CA ILE A 119 8.84 -2.21 -5.35
C ILE A 119 9.85 -2.84 -4.40
N LEU A 120 10.86 -3.54 -4.94
CA LEU A 120 11.89 -4.19 -4.15
C LEU A 120 12.67 -3.18 -3.31
N GLY A 121 13.13 -2.09 -3.93
CA GLY A 121 13.85 -1.01 -3.23
C GLY A 121 12.99 -0.31 -2.17
N PHE A 122 11.67 -0.19 -2.39
CA PHE A 122 10.73 0.31 -1.37
C PHE A 122 10.65 -0.62 -0.16
N ILE A 123 10.52 -1.92 -0.39
CA ILE A 123 10.43 -2.92 0.69
C ILE A 123 11.75 -3.00 1.47
N GLU A 124 12.89 -3.06 0.77
CA GLU A 124 14.23 -3.11 1.37
C GLU A 124 14.51 -1.92 2.28
N LYS A 125 14.09 -0.70 1.88
CA LYS A 125 14.23 0.50 2.71
C LYS A 125 13.35 0.46 3.96
N THR A 126 12.25 -0.29 3.94
CA THR A 126 11.26 -0.28 5.01
C THR A 126 11.40 -1.45 5.98
N VAL A 127 12.07 -2.53 5.56
CA VAL A 127 12.28 -3.74 6.37
C VAL A 127 13.78 -3.96 6.60
N GLN A 128 14.22 -3.76 7.84
CA GLN A 128 15.58 -4.13 8.26
C GLN A 128 15.80 -5.64 8.05
N ASN A 129 16.91 -6.01 7.39
CA ASN A 129 17.27 -7.39 7.04
C ASN A 129 16.34 -8.07 6.01
N PHE A 130 15.74 -7.31 5.09
CA PHE A 130 15.06 -7.93 3.95
C PHE A 130 16.03 -8.80 3.14
N VAL A 131 15.77 -10.11 3.10
CA VAL A 131 16.48 -11.04 2.22
C VAL A 131 15.54 -11.37 1.08
N ALA A 132 15.82 -10.84 -0.11
CA ALA A 132 15.09 -11.23 -1.31
C ALA A 132 15.23 -12.76 -1.48
N GLY A 133 14.10 -13.48 -1.44
CA GLY A 133 14.04 -14.94 -1.51
C GLY A 133 14.43 -15.53 -2.88
N ALA A 134 15.35 -14.91 -3.62
CA ALA A 134 15.83 -15.35 -4.93
C ALA A 134 16.45 -16.76 -4.91
N HIS A 135 16.81 -17.28 -3.74
CA HIS A 135 17.27 -18.66 -3.57
C HIS A 135 16.13 -19.68 -3.38
N GLN A 136 14.92 -19.22 -3.03
CA GLN A 136 13.77 -20.10 -2.73
C GLN A 136 12.79 -20.22 -3.90
N TYR A 137 12.73 -19.19 -4.74
CA TYR A 137 12.08 -19.19 -6.04
C TYR A 137 13.16 -18.87 -7.05
N ASN A 138 13.32 -19.70 -8.08
CA ASN A 138 14.40 -19.69 -9.08
C ASN A 138 14.36 -18.41 -9.98
N TRP A 139 14.35 -17.24 -9.37
CA TRP A 139 14.21 -15.92 -9.95
C TRP A 139 15.59 -15.44 -10.38
N LYS A 140 15.82 -15.40 -11.69
CA LYS A 140 16.99 -14.76 -12.28
C LYS A 140 16.57 -13.39 -12.80
N PRO A 141 17.09 -12.28 -12.26
CA PRO A 141 16.87 -10.97 -12.88
C PRO A 141 17.38 -11.03 -14.32
N ARG A 142 16.59 -10.55 -15.29
CA ARG A 142 17.07 -10.44 -16.67
C ARG A 142 18.21 -9.43 -16.67
N ALA A 143 19.31 -9.82 -17.32
CA ALA A 143 20.53 -9.02 -17.35
C ALA A 143 20.23 -7.60 -17.85
N LYS A 144 20.81 -6.61 -17.17
CA LYS A 144 20.86 -5.21 -17.63
C LYS A 144 21.50 -5.20 -19.02
N PHE A 145 20.79 -4.65 -20.02
CA PHE A 145 21.35 -4.30 -21.33
C PHE A 145 21.94 -2.90 -21.27
#